data_AF-A0A496R4X0-F1
#
_entry.id   AF-A0A496R4X0-F1
#
_cell.length_a   1.000
_cell.length_b   1.000
_cell.length_c   1.000
_cell.angle_alpha   90.00
_cell.angle_beta   90.00
_cell.angle_gamma   90.00
#
_symmetry.space_group_name_H-M   'P 1'
#
loop_
_entity.id
_entity.type
_entity.pdbx_description
1 polymer ?
#
loop_
_entity_poly.entity_id
_entity_poly.type
_entity_poly.pdbx_seq_one_letter_code
_entity_poly.pdbx_strand_id
1 'polypeptide(L)'
;SKTRAATGGLLGFGGKLIGFMNYGLNALFLGDNYVPFYFDSAYDLYREAKYEMYTGAITIPAYSGWLASLGFSFLDDNLSFSTSLDGAFKIDPAVDATYPHLKASFVVGEDILPGIFFDASYDKRYIKNWGDLVSPENAVIGADINYKTGPAVITLGYDLRYVANPEAGNSNWETTAKLSTSISLF
;
A
#
# COMPACT_ATOMS: atom_id res chain seq x y z
N SER A 1 17.52 26.78 -7.76
CA SER A 1 16.52 25.71 -7.60
C SER A 1 16.56 24.86 -8.87
N LYS A 2 17.27 23.71 -8.86
CA LYS A 2 17.25 22.76 -9.97
C LYS A 2 16.20 21.72 -9.60
N THR A 3 15.00 21.82 -10.17
CA THR A 3 14.04 20.72 -10.24
C THR A 3 14.74 19.56 -10.96
N ARG A 4 15.34 18.63 -10.20
CA ARG A 4 15.73 17.33 -10.73
C ARG A 4 14.42 16.65 -11.12
N ALA A 5 14.27 16.31 -12.39
CA ALA A 5 13.12 15.56 -12.84
C ALA A 5 13.15 14.19 -12.12
N ALA A 6 12.20 13.99 -11.20
CA ALA A 6 11.92 12.68 -10.63
C ALA A 6 11.24 11.87 -11.74
N THR A 7 12.04 11.26 -12.61
CA THR A 7 11.55 10.43 -13.71
C THR A 7 11.65 8.98 -13.29
N GLY A 8 10.54 8.26 -13.43
CA GLY A 8 10.50 6.82 -13.25
C GLY A 8 9.76 6.14 -14.39
N GLY A 9 10.00 4.86 -14.57
CA GLY A 9 9.40 4.04 -15.61
C GLY A 9 9.14 2.62 -15.13
N LEU A 10 8.05 2.04 -15.66
CA LEU A 10 7.67 0.64 -15.48
C LEU A 10 7.72 -0.03 -16.84
N LEU A 11 8.41 -1.16 -16.93
CA LEU A 11 8.42 -2.00 -18.13
C LEU A 11 8.15 -3.44 -17.75
N GLY A 12 7.09 -4.04 -18.27
CA GLY A 12 6.73 -5.39 -17.89
C GLY A 12 5.60 -5.99 -18.70
N PHE A 13 5.16 -7.14 -18.24
CA PHE A 13 4.02 -7.86 -18.78
C PHE A 13 3.08 -8.24 -17.64
N GLY A 14 1.80 -8.30 -17.95
CA GLY A 14 0.77 -8.71 -17.02
C GLY A 14 -0.48 -9.08 -17.80
N GLY A 15 -1.39 -9.75 -17.11
CA GLY A 15 -2.61 -10.21 -17.73
C GLY A 15 -3.53 -10.93 -16.75
N LYS A 16 -4.52 -11.60 -17.32
CA LYS A 16 -5.53 -12.37 -16.59
C LYS A 16 -5.44 -13.84 -16.99
N LEU A 17 -5.10 -14.71 -16.05
CA LEU A 17 -5.19 -16.17 -16.20
C LEU A 17 -6.60 -16.63 -15.84
N ILE A 18 -7.17 -17.50 -16.67
CA ILE A 18 -8.43 -18.19 -16.40
C ILE A 18 -9.59 -17.21 -16.07
N GLY A 19 -9.53 -15.98 -16.60
CA GLY A 19 -10.62 -14.99 -16.49
C GLY A 19 -10.84 -14.33 -15.12
N PHE A 20 -10.20 -14.78 -14.04
CA PHE A 20 -10.33 -14.20 -12.69
C PHE A 20 -8.99 -13.92 -12.00
N MET A 21 -7.91 -14.61 -12.36
CA MET A 21 -6.60 -14.47 -11.70
C MET A 21 -5.75 -13.43 -12.41
N ASN A 22 -5.40 -12.36 -11.69
CA ASN A 22 -4.56 -11.29 -12.21
C ASN A 22 -3.10 -11.59 -11.87
N TYR A 23 -2.18 -11.33 -12.81
CA TYR A 23 -0.74 -11.42 -12.56
C TYR A 23 0.01 -10.32 -13.31
N GLY A 24 1.18 -9.96 -12.78
CA GLY A 24 2.06 -8.97 -13.42
C GLY A 24 3.49 -9.12 -12.94
N LEU A 25 4.43 -8.86 -13.85
CA LEU A 25 5.85 -8.76 -13.56
C LEU A 25 6.42 -7.56 -14.31
N ASN A 26 7.02 -6.63 -13.58
CA ASN A 26 7.56 -5.40 -14.12
C ASN A 26 8.98 -5.14 -13.60
N ALA A 27 9.83 -4.61 -14.46
CA ALA A 27 11.06 -3.93 -14.07
C ALA A 27 10.72 -2.46 -13.72
N LEU A 28 11.27 -2.01 -12.60
CA LEU A 28 11.14 -0.67 -12.06
C LEU A 28 12.42 0.11 -12.34
N PHE A 29 12.30 1.32 -12.87
CA PHE A 29 13.40 2.26 -12.98
C PHE A 29 12.97 3.55 -12.29
N LEU A 30 13.47 3.82 -11.09
CA LEU A 30 13.05 4.97 -10.29
C LEU A 30 14.22 5.95 -10.17
N GLY A 31 14.01 7.19 -10.61
CA GLY A 31 14.95 8.28 -10.41
C GLY A 31 14.97 8.78 -8.96
N ASP A 32 15.90 9.69 -8.67
CA ASP A 32 16.02 10.30 -7.33
C ASP A 32 14.67 10.91 -6.89
N ASN A 33 14.28 10.64 -5.65
CA ASN A 33 13.05 11.13 -5.03
C ASN A 33 11.75 10.76 -5.78
N TYR A 34 11.79 9.78 -6.68
CA TYR A 34 10.59 9.31 -7.37
C TYR A 34 9.78 8.37 -6.47
N VAL A 35 8.52 8.72 -6.21
CA VAL A 35 7.58 7.92 -5.41
C VAL A 35 6.54 7.31 -6.36
N PRO A 36 6.68 6.04 -6.78
CA PRO A 36 5.80 5.42 -7.78
C PRO A 36 4.34 5.29 -7.31
N PHE A 37 4.11 5.24 -5.99
CA PHE A 37 2.79 5.01 -5.40
C PHE A 37 2.53 6.10 -4.34
N TYR A 38 2.35 7.35 -4.80
CA TYR A 38 2.18 8.47 -3.88
C TYR A 38 0.92 8.32 -3.04
N PHE A 39 -0.24 8.07 -3.66
CA PHE A 39 -1.50 7.78 -2.97
C PHE A 39 -1.70 6.26 -2.87
N ASP A 40 -1.39 5.70 -1.70
CA ASP A 40 -1.65 4.29 -1.33
C ASP A 40 -2.49 4.24 -0.05
N SER A 41 -2.89 3.03 0.38
CA SER A 41 -3.71 2.86 1.59
C SER A 41 -3.03 3.41 2.85
N ALA A 42 -1.69 3.36 2.91
CA ALA A 42 -0.91 3.91 4.01
C ALA A 42 -0.58 5.41 3.83
N TYR A 43 -1.15 6.09 2.83
CA TYR A 43 -0.80 7.47 2.49
C TYR A 43 -0.99 8.41 3.66
N ASP A 44 -2.17 8.38 4.29
CA ASP A 44 -2.49 9.28 5.40
C ASP A 44 -1.49 9.19 6.54
N LEU A 45 -0.99 7.98 6.81
CA LEU A 45 -0.04 7.69 7.87
C LEU A 45 1.39 8.16 7.54
N TYR A 46 1.75 8.16 6.25
CA TYR A 46 3.09 8.54 5.76
C TYR A 46 3.11 9.83 4.94
N ARG A 47 2.03 10.61 4.97
CA ARG A 47 1.87 11.79 4.11
C ARG A 47 2.98 12.82 4.30
N GLU A 48 3.44 13.00 5.54
CA GLU A 48 4.51 13.95 5.88
C GLU A 48 5.83 13.51 5.27
N ALA A 49 6.23 12.26 5.51
CA ALA A 49 7.44 11.68 4.93
C ALA A 49 7.41 11.69 3.38
N LYS A 50 6.26 11.35 2.77
CA LYS A 50 6.08 11.38 1.30
C LYS A 50 6.19 12.81 0.74
N TYR A 51 5.66 13.80 1.47
CA TYR A 51 5.77 15.21 1.09
C TYR A 51 7.21 15.72 1.23
N GLU A 52 7.94 15.30 2.26
CA GLU A 52 9.36 15.64 2.44
C GLU A 52 10.25 15.06 1.33
N MET A 53 9.96 13.84 0.87
CA MET A 53 10.63 13.26 -0.30
C MET A 53 10.33 14.06 -1.57
N TYR A 54 9.05 14.42 -1.79
CA TYR A 54 8.62 15.22 -2.95
C TYR A 54 9.26 16.62 -2.98
N THR A 55 9.35 17.27 -1.82
CA THR A 55 9.98 18.60 -1.68
C THR A 55 11.51 18.55 -1.67
N GLY A 56 12.10 17.35 -1.62
CA GLY A 56 13.55 17.13 -1.59
C GLY A 56 14.20 17.42 -0.24
N ALA A 57 13.42 17.51 0.84
CA ALA A 57 13.92 17.63 2.21
C ALA A 57 14.60 16.32 2.67
N ILE A 58 14.12 15.18 2.18
CA ILE A 58 14.75 13.87 2.31
C ILE A 58 15.18 13.39 0.92
N THR A 59 16.38 12.83 0.81
CA THR A 59 16.90 12.29 -0.46
C THR A 59 16.81 10.77 -0.47
N ILE A 60 16.03 10.22 -1.40
CA ILE A 60 16.03 8.79 -1.72
C ILE A 60 16.84 8.58 -3.01
N PRO A 61 17.91 7.77 -2.98
CA PRO A 61 18.71 7.51 -4.16
C PRO A 61 17.91 6.75 -5.21
N ALA A 62 18.16 7.08 -6.48
CA ALA A 62 17.64 6.31 -7.61
C ALA A 62 17.97 4.81 -7.47
N TYR A 63 17.03 3.94 -7.83
CA TYR A 63 17.26 2.51 -7.90
C TYR A 63 16.48 1.84 -9.03
N SER A 64 17.00 0.71 -9.49
CA SER A 64 16.30 -0.21 -10.38
C SER A 64 15.84 -1.43 -9.61
N GLY A 65 14.62 -1.88 -9.88
CA GLY A 65 13.99 -2.95 -9.12
C GLY A 65 13.04 -3.81 -9.94
N TRP A 66 12.32 -4.66 -9.24
CA TRP A 66 11.28 -5.50 -9.78
C TRP A 66 9.99 -5.29 -9.00
N LEU A 67 8.87 -5.59 -9.64
CA LEU A 67 7.54 -5.60 -9.07
C LEU A 67 6.83 -6.84 -9.60
N ALA A 68 6.47 -7.74 -8.70
CA ALA A 68 5.59 -8.87 -8.98
C ALA A 68 4.22 -8.58 -8.36
N SER A 69 3.16 -8.88 -9.08
CA SER A 69 1.79 -8.74 -8.58
C SER A 69 0.97 -9.98 -8.90
N LEU A 70 0.12 -10.35 -7.96
CA LEU A 70 -0.85 -11.43 -8.08
C LEU A 70 -2.19 -10.98 -7.50
N GLY A 71 -3.27 -11.60 -7.94
CA GLY A 71 -4.57 -11.29 -7.39
C GLY A 71 -5.66 -12.14 -8.00
N PHE A 72 -6.86 -11.94 -7.49
CA PHE A 72 -8.07 -12.45 -8.10
C PHE A 72 -9.18 -11.41 -8.04
N SER A 73 -10.12 -11.56 -8.95
CA SER A 73 -11.38 -10.82 -8.93
C SER A 73 -12.50 -11.72 -9.40
N PHE A 74 -13.59 -11.70 -8.64
CA PHE A 74 -14.85 -12.37 -8.95
C PHE A 74 -16.00 -11.36 -8.91
N LEU A 75 -17.11 -11.72 -9.56
CA LEU A 75 -18.39 -10.99 -9.48
C LEU A 75 -18.26 -9.51 -9.90
N ASP A 76 -17.63 -9.27 -11.06
CA ASP A 76 -17.39 -7.92 -11.57
C ASP A 76 -16.62 -7.03 -10.57
N ASP A 77 -15.54 -7.58 -10.00
CA ASP A 77 -14.68 -6.97 -8.98
C ASP A 77 -15.31 -6.76 -7.58
N ASN A 78 -16.56 -7.20 -7.36
CA ASN A 78 -17.19 -7.16 -6.04
C ASN A 78 -16.54 -8.08 -5.00
N LEU A 79 -15.72 -9.03 -5.42
CA LEU A 79 -14.84 -9.76 -4.51
C LEU A 79 -13.45 -9.81 -5.13
N SER A 80 -12.54 -8.98 -4.62
CA SER A 80 -11.20 -8.89 -5.18
C SER A 80 -10.12 -8.94 -4.10
N PHE A 81 -9.00 -9.56 -4.47
CA PHE A 81 -7.78 -9.56 -3.71
C PHE A 81 -6.65 -9.15 -4.65
N SER A 82 -5.80 -8.25 -4.21
CA SER A 82 -4.58 -7.92 -4.91
C SER A 82 -3.40 -7.95 -3.96
N THR A 83 -2.27 -8.42 -4.43
CA THR A 83 -1.01 -8.35 -3.72
C THR A 83 0.09 -8.00 -4.70
N SER A 84 1.04 -7.20 -4.22
CA SER A 84 2.22 -6.83 -4.97
C SER A 84 3.43 -6.83 -4.06
N LEU A 85 4.53 -7.35 -4.57
CA LEU A 85 5.82 -7.34 -3.92
C LEU A 85 6.80 -6.62 -4.85
N ASP A 86 7.38 -5.53 -4.38
CA ASP A 86 8.45 -4.82 -5.08
C ASP A 86 9.74 -4.78 -4.28
N GLY A 87 10.87 -4.55 -4.94
CA GLY A 87 12.17 -4.42 -4.30
C GLY A 87 13.28 -4.08 -5.30
N ALA A 88 14.45 -3.69 -4.82
CA ALA A 88 15.59 -3.41 -5.69
C ALA A 88 16.18 -4.72 -6.27
N PHE A 89 16.76 -4.66 -7.47
CA PHE A 89 17.50 -5.80 -8.02
C PHE A 89 18.77 -6.10 -7.22
N LYS A 90 19.35 -5.06 -6.63
CA LYS A 90 20.49 -5.16 -5.73
C LYS A 90 20.12 -4.49 -4.42
N ILE A 91 20.02 -5.30 -3.36
CA ILE A 91 19.78 -4.82 -2.00
C ILE A 91 21.05 -4.13 -1.51
N ASP A 92 20.90 -2.92 -0.99
CA ASP A 92 21.92 -2.21 -0.22
C ASP A 92 21.51 -2.25 1.25
N PRO A 93 22.22 -3.00 2.12
CA PRO A 93 21.89 -3.08 3.54
C PRO A 93 21.93 -1.73 4.27
N ALA A 94 22.59 -0.71 3.71
CA ALA A 94 22.62 0.63 4.26
C ALA A 94 21.38 1.48 3.88
N VAL A 95 20.56 1.01 2.94
CA VAL A 95 19.40 1.74 2.41
C VAL A 95 18.15 0.86 2.52
N ASP A 96 17.36 1.07 3.57
CA ASP A 96 16.16 0.25 3.86
C ASP A 96 15.17 0.20 2.68
N ALA A 97 15.04 1.28 1.90
CA ALA A 97 14.17 1.34 0.72
C ALA A 97 14.54 0.34 -0.40
N THR A 98 15.72 -0.28 -0.37
CA THR A 98 16.11 -1.32 -1.34
C THR A 98 15.55 -2.70 -0.99
N TYR A 99 15.12 -2.91 0.25
CA TYR A 99 14.50 -4.16 0.68
C TYR A 99 13.07 -4.30 0.15
N PRO A 100 12.59 -5.55 -0.02
CA PRO A 100 11.25 -5.78 -0.51
C PRO A 100 10.13 -5.13 0.32
N HIS A 101 9.10 -4.66 -0.40
CA HIS A 101 7.87 -4.05 0.09
C HIS A 101 6.67 -4.85 -0.42
N LEU A 102 5.91 -5.44 0.51
CA LEU A 102 4.66 -6.13 0.21
C LEU A 102 3.49 -5.18 0.45
N LYS A 103 2.61 -5.07 -0.54
CA LYS A 103 1.29 -4.46 -0.41
C LYS A 103 0.24 -5.52 -0.73
N ALA A 104 -0.84 -5.53 0.02
CA ALA A 104 -2.02 -6.31 -0.30
C ALA A 104 -3.29 -5.51 0.00
N SER A 105 -4.33 -5.76 -0.79
CA SER A 105 -5.67 -5.27 -0.56
C SER A 105 -6.69 -6.36 -0.80
N PHE A 106 -7.79 -6.28 -0.06
CA PHE A 106 -8.93 -7.16 -0.19
C PHE A 106 -10.19 -6.31 -0.13
N VAL A 107 -11.09 -6.49 -1.10
CA VAL A 107 -12.30 -5.69 -1.27
C VAL A 107 -13.49 -6.62 -1.38
N VAL A 108 -14.52 -6.31 -0.60
CA VAL A 108 -15.85 -6.90 -0.70
C VAL A 108 -16.83 -5.79 -1.00
N GLY A 109 -17.34 -5.76 -2.22
CA GLY A 109 -18.28 -4.76 -2.73
C GLY A 109 -19.71 -4.95 -2.25
N GLU A 110 -20.53 -3.93 -2.50
CA GLU A 110 -21.91 -3.81 -2.00
C GLU A 110 -22.84 -4.91 -2.51
N ASP A 111 -22.57 -5.46 -3.70
CA ASP A 111 -23.43 -6.49 -4.31
C ASP A 111 -23.31 -7.86 -3.63
N ILE A 112 -22.29 -8.06 -2.78
CA ILE A 112 -22.13 -9.30 -2.00
C ILE A 112 -23.09 -9.31 -0.80
N LEU A 113 -23.17 -8.19 -0.10
CA LEU A 113 -24.02 -8.02 1.07
C LEU A 113 -24.70 -6.64 0.97
N PRO A 114 -26.01 -6.57 0.68
CA PRO A 114 -26.69 -5.31 0.46
C PRO A 114 -26.47 -4.31 1.60
N GLY A 115 -25.94 -3.14 1.23
CA GLY A 115 -25.70 -2.03 2.15
C GLY A 115 -24.46 -2.17 3.05
N ILE A 116 -23.69 -3.27 2.97
CA ILE A 116 -22.44 -3.44 3.72
C ILE A 116 -21.33 -3.86 2.75
N PHE A 117 -20.24 -3.11 2.75
CA PHE A 117 -19.04 -3.43 1.98
C PHE A 117 -17.81 -3.04 2.78
N PHE A 118 -16.69 -3.68 2.53
CA PHE A 118 -15.48 -3.41 3.31
C PHE A 118 -14.22 -3.63 2.50
N ASP A 119 -13.18 -2.93 2.94
CA ASP A 119 -11.86 -2.94 2.37
C ASP A 119 -10.88 -3.28 3.48
N ALA A 120 -9.91 -4.14 3.18
CA ALA A 120 -8.78 -4.41 4.07
C ALA A 120 -7.48 -4.21 3.29
N SER A 121 -6.46 -3.71 3.97
CA SER A 121 -5.13 -3.53 3.38
C SER A 121 -4.04 -3.97 4.32
N TYR A 122 -2.93 -4.41 3.74
CA TYR A 122 -1.72 -4.79 4.44
C TYR A 122 -0.51 -4.20 3.71
N ASP A 123 0.28 -3.39 4.39
CA ASP A 123 1.51 -2.80 3.88
C ASP A 123 2.65 -3.25 4.81
N LYS A 124 3.58 -4.04 4.29
CA LYS A 124 4.74 -4.57 5.02
C LYS A 124 6.03 -4.16 4.34
N ARG A 125 6.82 -3.35 5.03
CA ARG A 125 8.06 -2.76 4.49
C ARG A 125 9.29 -3.45 5.03
N TYR A 126 10.38 -3.30 4.27
CA TYR A 126 11.74 -3.67 4.68
C TYR A 126 11.88 -5.15 5.02
N ILE A 127 11.30 -6.03 4.18
CA ILE A 127 11.31 -7.48 4.38
C ILE A 127 12.71 -8.03 4.15
N LYS A 128 13.39 -8.48 5.19
CA LYS A 128 14.76 -9.03 5.16
C LYS A 128 14.75 -10.56 5.14
N ASN A 129 13.73 -11.17 5.74
CA ASN A 129 13.57 -12.62 5.82
C ASN A 129 12.08 -13.03 5.84
N TRP A 130 11.80 -14.33 5.69
CA TRP A 130 10.42 -14.85 5.67
C TRP A 130 9.65 -14.63 6.97
N GLY A 131 10.34 -14.58 8.12
CA GLY A 131 9.72 -14.29 9.41
C GLY A 131 9.18 -12.86 9.49
N ASP A 132 9.75 -11.93 8.72
CA ASP A 132 9.27 -10.56 8.68
C ASP A 132 7.85 -10.49 8.12
N LEU A 133 7.42 -11.39 7.24
CA LEU A 133 6.06 -11.37 6.66
C LEU A 133 4.94 -11.46 7.69
N VAL A 134 5.22 -12.02 8.87
CA VAL A 134 4.25 -12.13 9.96
C VAL A 134 4.64 -11.30 11.18
N SER A 135 5.84 -10.69 11.16
CA SER A 135 6.29 -9.76 12.20
C SER A 135 5.46 -8.48 12.14
N PRO A 136 5.09 -7.90 13.29
CA PRO A 136 4.38 -6.63 13.33
C PRO A 136 5.27 -5.44 12.92
N GLU A 137 6.59 -5.55 13.01
CA GLU A 137 7.52 -4.45 12.70
C GLU A 137 7.35 -3.93 11.28
N ASN A 138 7.34 -2.62 11.05
CA ASN A 138 7.18 -2.03 9.71
C ASN A 138 5.92 -2.52 8.96
N ALA A 139 4.88 -2.93 9.70
CA ALA A 139 3.60 -3.32 9.15
C ALA A 139 2.53 -2.26 9.46
N VAL A 140 1.67 -2.04 8.46
CA VAL A 140 0.43 -1.27 8.58
C VAL A 140 -0.71 -2.15 8.12
N ILE A 141 -1.74 -2.25 8.95
CA ILE A 141 -2.99 -2.96 8.62
C ILE A 141 -4.08 -1.90 8.57
N GLY A 142 -4.74 -1.77 7.43
CA GLY A 142 -5.89 -0.88 7.24
C GLY A 142 -7.18 -1.70 7.11
N ALA A 143 -8.29 -1.19 7.63
CA ALA A 143 -9.61 -1.76 7.42
C ALA A 143 -10.68 -0.66 7.40
N ASP A 144 -11.47 -0.63 6.34
CA ASP A 144 -12.62 0.27 6.20
C ASP A 144 -13.90 -0.56 6.14
N ILE A 145 -14.84 -0.28 7.05
CA ILE A 145 -16.16 -0.87 7.06
C ILE A 145 -17.15 0.19 6.62
N ASN A 146 -17.87 -0.10 5.54
CA ASN A 146 -18.79 0.83 4.93
C ASN A 146 -20.23 0.34 5.09
N TYR A 147 -21.12 1.26 5.45
CA TYR A 147 -22.55 1.03 5.53
C TYR A 147 -23.30 2.05 4.68
N LYS A 148 -24.08 1.57 3.71
CA LYS A 148 -24.89 2.43 2.83
C LYS A 148 -26.34 2.39 3.22
N THR A 149 -26.92 3.57 3.34
CA THR A 149 -28.34 3.78 3.64
C THR A 149 -28.89 4.92 2.78
N GLY A 150 -29.73 4.57 1.80
CA GLY A 150 -30.22 5.51 0.80
C GLY A 150 -29.07 6.17 0.01
N PRO A 151 -28.97 7.51 -0.02
CA PRO A 151 -27.90 8.24 -0.71
C PRO A 151 -26.61 8.38 0.13
N ALA A 152 -26.60 7.91 1.38
CA ALA A 152 -25.49 8.10 2.30
C ALA A 152 -24.66 6.82 2.45
N VAL A 153 -23.34 6.99 2.52
CA VAL A 153 -22.36 5.97 2.91
C VAL A 153 -21.66 6.47 4.18
N ILE A 154 -21.68 5.64 5.21
CA ILE A 154 -20.94 5.85 6.45
C ILE A 154 -19.76 4.89 6.45
N THR A 155 -18.55 5.42 6.61
CA THR A 155 -17.31 4.63 6.62
C THR A 155 -16.64 4.75 7.97
N LEU A 156 -16.35 3.60 8.56
CA LEU A 156 -15.54 3.47 9.76
C LEU A 156 -14.19 2.85 9.37
N GLY A 157 -13.14 3.65 9.40
CA GLY A 157 -11.79 3.25 9.03
C GLY A 157 -10.87 3.07 10.24
N TYR A 158 -10.01 2.07 10.18
CA TYR A 158 -8.99 1.78 11.17
C TYR A 158 -7.64 1.52 10.50
N ASP A 159 -6.61 2.22 10.98
CA ASP A 159 -5.22 1.96 10.64
C ASP A 159 -4.48 1.50 11.91
N LEU A 160 -3.88 0.31 11.86
CA LEU A 160 -3.01 -0.23 12.90
C LEU A 160 -1.56 -0.17 12.40
N ARG A 161 -0.73 0.64 13.05
CA ARG A 161 0.71 0.73 12.79
C ARG A 161 1.48 0.21 13.99
N TYR A 162 2.45 -0.66 13.76
CA TYR A 162 3.38 -1.03 14.84
C TYR A 162 4.48 0.01 14.99
N VAL A 163 4.66 0.51 16.21
CA VAL A 163 5.76 1.41 16.55
C VAL A 163 6.62 0.75 17.62
N ALA A 164 7.81 0.32 17.21
CA ALA A 164 8.83 -0.14 18.14
C ALA A 164 9.43 1.09 18.82
N ASN A 165 9.28 1.21 20.14
CA ASN A 165 9.97 2.21 20.94
C ASN A 165 11.08 1.54 21.77
N PRO A 166 12.31 1.45 21.23
CA PRO A 166 13.42 0.82 21.94
C PRO A 166 13.87 1.60 23.19
N GLU A 167 13.60 2.90 23.28
CA GLU A 167 14.00 3.73 24.43
C GLU A 167 13.06 3.54 25.64
N ALA A 168 11.78 3.26 25.40
CA ALA A 168 10.78 3.06 26.45
C ALA A 168 10.59 1.59 26.86
N GLY A 169 11.28 0.64 26.20
CA GLY A 169 11.15 -0.80 26.45
C GLY A 169 9.75 -1.38 26.14
N ASN A 170 8.87 -0.60 25.52
CA ASN A 170 7.51 -0.97 25.17
C ASN A 170 7.29 -0.76 23.67
N SER A 171 6.91 -1.82 22.98
CA SER A 171 6.44 -1.74 21.60
C SER A 171 4.92 -1.81 21.58
N ASN A 172 4.29 -0.85 20.91
CA ASN A 172 2.84 -0.70 20.93
C ASN A 172 2.28 -0.62 19.50
N TRP A 173 1.05 -1.11 19.35
CA TRP A 173 0.23 -0.78 18.22
C TRP A 173 -0.32 0.62 18.40
N GLU A 174 -0.05 1.49 17.43
CA GLU A 174 -0.74 2.76 17.28
C GLU A 174 -1.98 2.55 16.42
N THR A 175 -3.13 2.85 16.99
CA THR A 175 -4.42 2.75 16.32
C THR A 175 -4.90 4.13 15.93
N THR A 176 -5.18 4.34 14.65
CA THR A 176 -5.88 5.52 14.15
C THR A 176 -7.28 5.10 13.73
N ALA A 177 -8.31 5.71 14.30
CA ALA A 177 -9.70 5.49 13.91
C ALA A 177 -10.24 6.73 13.19
N LYS A 178 -10.95 6.51 12.09
CA LYS A 178 -11.57 7.54 11.27
C LYS A 178 -13.05 7.22 11.08
N LEU A 179 -13.90 8.22 11.18
CA LEU A 179 -15.31 8.12 10.83
C LEU A 179 -15.60 9.17 9.77
N SER A 180 -16.09 8.74 8.61
CA SER A 180 -16.47 9.64 7.53
C SER A 180 -17.87 9.32 7.02
N THR A 181 -18.53 10.33 6.48
CA THR A 181 -19.84 10.19 5.83
C THR A 181 -19.76 10.86 4.48
N SER A 182 -20.13 10.12 3.44
CA SER A 182 -20.31 10.65 2.09
C SER A 182 -21.79 10.59 1.72
N ILE A 183 -22.28 11.62 1.04
CA ILE A 183 -23.65 11.67 0.54
C ILE A 183 -23.57 11.93 -0.95
N SER A 184 -24.06 10.99 -1.75
CA SER A 184 -24.23 11.22 -3.19
C SER A 184 -25.54 11.94 -3.40
N LEU A 185 -25.45 13.23 -3.70
CA LEU A 185 -26.58 14.00 -4.20
C LEU A 185 -26.53 13.91 -5.73
N PHE A 186 -27.53 13.22 -6.29
CA PHE A 186 -27.80 13.05 -7.74
C PHE A 186 -26.96 11.98 -8.45
#